data_AF-A0A937WIR3-F1
#
_entry.id   AF-A0A937WIR3-F1
#
_cell.length_a   1.000
_cell.length_b   1.000
_cell.length_c   1.000
_cell.angle_alpha   90.00
_cell.angle_beta   90.00
_cell.angle_gamma   90.00
#
_symmetry.space_group_name_H-M   'P 1'
#
loop_
_entity.id
_entity.type
_entity.pdbx_description
1 polymer ?
#
loop_
_entity_poly.entity_id
_entity_poly.type
_entity_poly.pdbx_seq_one_letter_code
_entity_poly.pdbx_strand_id
1 'polypeptide(L)'
;MTKPNKLNKRNVAKAVRKYIEDCHPGGATLEVIEQGIHKEEYWWYVPVRPNVEPMKRYEYYETLADVEEALEENESITVFLVPTIPEDGVSRSKI
;
A
#
# COMPACT_ATOMS: atom_id res chain seq x y z
N MET A 1 -31.32 -10.41 -5.72
CA MET A 1 -30.14 -10.77 -4.92
C MET A 1 -28.91 -10.66 -5.81
N THR A 2 -28.22 -9.53 -5.79
CA THR A 2 -26.95 -9.32 -6.50
C THR A 2 -25.87 -10.14 -5.80
N LYS A 3 -25.17 -11.01 -6.52
CA LYS A 3 -24.02 -11.76 -5.98
C LYS A 3 -23.02 -10.75 -5.38
N PRO A 4 -22.46 -10.97 -4.17
CA PRO A 4 -21.37 -10.13 -3.72
C PRO A 4 -20.24 -10.28 -4.73
N ASN A 5 -19.86 -9.17 -5.36
CA ASN A 5 -18.74 -9.14 -6.27
C ASN A 5 -17.51 -9.52 -5.44
N LYS A 6 -16.98 -10.73 -5.62
CA LYS A 6 -15.89 -11.24 -4.77
C LYS A 6 -14.67 -10.35 -4.98
N LEU A 7 -14.34 -9.57 -3.95
CA LEU A 7 -13.15 -8.73 -3.94
C LEU A 7 -11.91 -9.58 -4.27
N ASN A 8 -11.07 -9.10 -5.17
CA ASN A 8 -9.91 -9.82 -5.69
C ASN A 8 -8.66 -8.92 -5.69
N LYS A 9 -7.47 -9.52 -5.85
CA LYS A 9 -6.18 -8.82 -5.81
C LYS A 9 -6.14 -7.56 -6.67
N ARG A 10 -6.65 -7.64 -7.91
CA ARG A 10 -6.63 -6.54 -8.87
C ARG A 10 -7.53 -5.37 -8.43
N ASN A 11 -8.70 -5.68 -7.89
CA ASN A 11 -9.62 -4.66 -7.37
C ASN A 11 -9.06 -3.97 -6.13
N VAL A 12 -8.43 -4.75 -5.21
CA VAL A 12 -7.74 -4.19 -4.04
C VAL A 12 -6.58 -3.31 -4.46
N ALA A 13 -5.72 -3.79 -5.37
CA ALA A 13 -4.61 -3.01 -5.90
C ALA A 13 -5.07 -1.71 -6.54
N LYS A 14 -6.16 -1.74 -7.31
CA LYS A 14 -6.74 -0.56 -7.93
C LYS A 14 -7.28 0.43 -6.89
N ALA A 15 -7.96 -0.06 -5.86
CA ALA A 15 -8.47 0.78 -4.78
C ALA A 15 -7.29 1.46 -4.06
N VAL A 16 -6.31 0.69 -3.58
CA VAL A 16 -5.13 1.24 -2.88
C VAL A 16 -4.40 2.26 -3.76
N ARG A 17 -4.16 1.97 -5.04
CA ARG A 17 -3.53 2.90 -5.98
C ARG A 17 -4.22 4.26 -6.04
N LYS A 18 -5.55 4.27 -6.09
CA LYS A 18 -6.35 5.51 -6.13
C LYS A 18 -6.12 6.38 -4.89
N TYR A 19 -5.97 5.77 -3.71
CA TYR A 19 -5.80 6.52 -2.47
C TYR A 19 -4.35 6.97 -2.25
N ILE A 20 -3.35 6.25 -2.78
CA ILE A 20 -1.93 6.64 -2.63
C ILE A 20 -1.41 7.54 -3.77
N GLU A 21 -2.16 7.72 -4.86
CA GLU A 21 -1.69 8.44 -6.07
C GLU A 21 -1.27 9.88 -5.78
N ASP A 22 -2.00 10.58 -4.90
CA ASP A 22 -1.71 11.96 -4.50
C ASP A 22 -0.88 12.07 -3.21
N CYS A 23 -0.51 10.94 -2.60
CA CYS A 23 0.26 10.88 -1.37
C CYS A 23 1.76 10.98 -1.64
N HIS A 24 2.42 11.97 -1.04
CA HIS A 24 3.84 12.24 -1.25
C HIS A 24 4.66 12.32 0.07
N PRO A 25 4.62 11.30 0.94
CA PRO A 25 5.28 11.34 2.25
C PRO A 25 6.78 11.52 2.11
N GLY A 26 7.35 12.52 2.80
CA GLY A 26 8.77 12.85 2.69
C GLY A 26 9.24 13.14 1.26
N GLY A 27 8.32 13.51 0.35
CA GLY A 27 8.59 13.74 -1.08
C GLY A 27 8.69 12.48 -1.94
N ALA A 28 8.42 11.29 -1.39
CA ALA A 28 8.43 10.02 -2.14
C ALA A 28 7.06 9.74 -2.77
N THR A 29 7.05 9.15 -3.97
CA THR A 29 5.84 8.56 -4.56
C THR A 29 5.71 7.11 -4.13
N LEU A 30 4.49 6.60 -4.05
CA LEU A 30 4.21 5.24 -3.60
C LEU A 30 3.73 4.33 -4.73
N GLU A 31 4.12 3.05 -4.68
CA GLU A 31 3.72 2.02 -5.62
C GLU A 31 3.14 0.80 -4.90
N VAL A 32 2.05 0.23 -5.43
CA VAL A 32 1.50 -1.06 -4.97
C VAL A 32 2.17 -2.23 -5.69
N ILE A 33 2.78 -3.15 -4.94
CA ILE A 33 3.37 -4.39 -5.48
C ILE A 33 2.27 -5.46 -5.59
N GLU A 34 1.57 -5.48 -6.72
CA GLU A 34 0.40 -6.35 -6.94
C GLU A 34 0.71 -7.85 -6.79
N GLN A 35 1.92 -8.27 -7.14
CA GLN A 35 2.36 -9.67 -7.02
C GLN A 35 2.45 -10.15 -5.57
N GLY A 36 2.72 -9.24 -4.63
CA GLY A 36 2.81 -9.54 -3.21
C GLY A 36 1.47 -9.49 -2.47
N ILE A 37 0.40 -9.04 -3.13
CA ILE A 37 -0.92 -8.97 -2.51
C ILE A 37 -1.42 -10.38 -2.20
N HIS A 38 -1.83 -10.58 -0.96
CA HIS A 38 -2.46 -11.81 -0.50
C HIS A 38 -3.56 -11.51 0.52
N LYS A 39 -4.44 -12.49 0.72
CA LYS A 39 -5.53 -12.39 1.69
C LYS A 39 -5.30 -13.43 2.77
N GLU A 40 -5.34 -12.99 4.03
CA GLU A 40 -5.39 -13.89 5.18
C GLU A 40 -6.67 -13.57 5.97
N GLU A 41 -7.51 -14.58 6.14
CA GLU A 41 -8.82 -14.46 6.78
C GLU A 41 -9.67 -13.30 6.21
N TYR A 42 -9.70 -12.17 6.93
CA TYR A 42 -10.45 -10.96 6.62
C TYR A 42 -9.60 -9.85 5.99
N TRP A 43 -8.28 -9.89 6.15
CA TRP A 43 -7.36 -8.82 5.80
C TRP A 43 -6.72 -9.04 4.43
N TRP A 44 -6.59 -7.97 3.66
CA TRP A 44 -5.71 -7.93 2.50
C TRP A 44 -4.37 -7.31 2.85
N TYR A 45 -3.30 -8.08 2.73
CA TYR A 45 -1.95 -7.59 2.89
C TYR A 45 -1.47 -7.05 1.56
N VAL A 46 -1.14 -5.76 1.53
CA VAL A 46 -0.80 -5.05 0.30
C VAL A 46 0.56 -4.40 0.46
N PRO A 47 1.62 -4.95 -0.15
CA PRO A 47 2.92 -4.32 -0.06
C PRO A 47 2.94 -2.99 -0.84
N VAL A 48 3.39 -1.93 -0.16
CA VAL A 48 3.55 -0.58 -0.71
C VAL A 48 5.03 -0.21 -0.65
N ARG A 49 5.53 0.32 -1.76
CA ARG A 49 6.93 0.66 -1.96
C ARG A 49 7.09 2.14 -2.27
N PRO A 50 7.92 2.87 -1.52
CA PRO A 50 8.31 4.20 -1.92
C PRO A 50 9.38 4.13 -3.03
N ASN A 51 9.37 5.09 -3.96
CA ASN A 51 10.37 5.15 -5.04
C ASN A 51 11.78 5.50 -4.54
N VAL A 52 11.87 6.25 -3.44
CA VAL A 52 13.11 6.62 -2.74
C VAL A 52 12.88 6.50 -1.24
N GLU A 53 13.95 6.43 -0.45
CA GLU A 53 13.82 6.44 1.00
C GLU A 53 13.16 7.77 1.44
N PRO A 54 11.99 7.75 2.11
CA PRO A 54 11.35 8.98 2.56
C PRO A 54 12.25 9.71 3.56
N MET A 55 12.49 11.01 3.35
CA MET A 55 13.30 11.82 4.27
C MET A 55 12.80 11.74 5.71
N LYS A 56 11.48 11.54 5.86
CA LYS A 56 10.79 11.38 7.13
C LYS A 56 9.97 10.10 7.11
N ARG A 57 10.58 9.00 7.56
CA ARG A 57 9.90 7.70 7.64
C ARG A 57 8.59 7.71 8.43
N TYR A 58 8.44 8.59 9.42
CA TYR A 58 7.19 8.69 10.17
C TYR A 58 6.02 9.16 9.27
N GLU A 59 6.25 10.13 8.37
CA GLU A 59 5.22 10.60 7.43
C GLU A 59 4.78 9.47 6.50
N TYR A 60 5.69 8.56 6.15
CA TYR A 60 5.35 7.38 5.37
C TYR A 60 4.40 6.45 6.11
N TYR A 61 4.69 6.11 7.37
CA TYR A 61 3.81 5.26 8.17
C TYR A 61 2.45 5.92 8.46
N GLU A 62 2.44 7.22 8.76
CA GLU A 62 1.19 7.97 8.96
C GLU A 62 0.34 7.97 7.70
N THR A 63 0.94 8.23 6.53
CA THR A 63 0.25 8.19 5.24
C THR A 63 -0.37 6.81 4.97
N LEU A 64 0.34 5.72 5.29
CA LEU A 64 -0.21 4.38 5.11
C LEU A 64 -1.41 4.14 6.04
N ALA A 65 -1.32 4.53 7.31
CA ALA A 65 -2.41 4.40 8.27
C ALA A 65 -3.66 5.20 7.84
N ASP A 66 -3.47 6.43 7.37
CA ASP A 66 -4.57 7.28 6.86
C ASP A 66 -5.27 6.62 5.66
N VAL A 67 -4.49 5.96 4.78
CA VAL A 67 -5.03 5.26 3.61
C VAL A 67 -5.77 3.98 4.03
N GLU A 68 -5.28 3.23 5.02
CA GLU A 68 -5.95 2.07 5.58
C GLU A 68 -7.34 2.43 6.12
N GLU A 69 -7.41 3.48 6.94
CA GLU A 69 -8.65 4.01 7.51
C GLU A 69 -9.61 4.46 6.39
N ALA A 70 -9.12 5.25 5.43
CA ALA A 70 -9.94 5.76 4.34
C ALA A 70 -10.51 4.63 3.45
N LEU A 71 -9.78 3.54 3.23
CA LEU A 71 -10.25 2.38 2.47
C LEU A 71 -11.32 1.59 3.22
N GLU A 72 -11.18 1.46 4.53
CA GLU A 72 -12.19 0.83 5.38
C GLU A 72 -13.49 1.66 5.39
N GLU A 73 -13.39 2.96 5.65
CA GLU A 73 -14.54 3.85 5.77
C GLU A 73 -15.30 4.04 4.44
N ASN A 74 -14.58 4.26 3.33
CA ASN A 74 -15.21 4.67 2.07
C ASN A 74 -15.49 3.52 1.11
N GLU A 75 -14.72 2.44 1.18
CA GLU A 75 -14.82 1.32 0.24
C GLU A 75 -15.20 -0.01 0.94
N SER A 76 -15.27 -0.02 2.28
CA SER A 76 -15.47 -1.24 3.09
C SER A 76 -14.42 -2.32 2.78
N ILE A 77 -13.18 -1.89 2.52
CA ILE A 77 -12.06 -2.79 2.24
C ILE A 77 -11.09 -2.73 3.42
N THR A 78 -11.04 -3.81 4.19
CA THR A 78 -10.04 -3.99 5.25
C THR A 78 -8.69 -4.41 4.64
N VAL A 79 -7.72 -3.50 4.65
CA VAL A 79 -6.34 -3.74 4.18
C VAL A 79 -5.33 -3.52 5.29
N PHE A 80 -4.19 -4.18 5.17
CA PHE A 80 -2.97 -3.85 5.88
C PHE A 80 -1.90 -3.52 4.85
N LEU A 81 -1.50 -2.26 4.77
CA LEU A 81 -0.47 -1.78 3.86
C LEU A 81 0.90 -2.12 4.45
N VAL A 82 1.54 -3.11 3.84
CA VAL A 82 2.85 -3.60 4.30
C VAL A 82 3.94 -2.69 3.73
N PRO A 83 4.66 -1.93 4.56
CA PRO A 83 5.71 -1.05 4.06
C PRO A 83 6.91 -1.86 3.57
N THR A 84 7.42 -1.53 2.38
CA THR A 84 8.67 -2.07 1.84
C THR A 84 9.74 -0.99 1.70
N ILE A 85 10.97 -1.41 1.39
CA ILE A 85 12.06 -0.51 1.00
C ILE A 85 12.02 -0.21 -0.52
N PRO A 86 12.63 0.90 -0.98
CA PRO A 86 12.85 1.16 -2.40
C PRO A 86 13.65 0.04 -3.09
N GLU A 87 13.50 -0.14 -4.40
CA GLU A 87 14.29 -1.14 -5.16
C GLU A 87 15.81 -0.88 -5.07
N ASP A 88 16.20 0.39 -5.12
CA ASP A 88 17.62 0.81 -4.98
C ASP A 88 18.10 0.79 -3.52
N GLY A 89 17.22 0.50 -2.56
CA GLY A 89 17.51 0.35 -1.14
C GLY A 89 18.21 -0.97 -0.79
N VAL A 90 18.48 -1.83 -1.77
CA VAL A 90 19.48 -2.92 -1.63
C VAL A 90 20.84 -2.25 -1.50
N SER A 91 21.17 -1.88 -0.27
CA SER A 91 22.48 -1.38 0.13
C SER A 91 23.52 -2.24 -0.58
N ARG A 92 24.28 -1.62 -1.49
CA ARG A 92 25.51 -2.21 -2.01
C ARG A 92 26.51 -2.24 -0.87
N SER A 93 26.30 -3.16 0.09
CA SER A 93 27.34 -3.62 1.00
C SER A 93 28.30 -4.51 0.20
N LYS A 94 29.07 -3.85 -0.65
CA LYS A 94 30.32 -4.28 -1.30
C LYS A 94 31.17 -2.99 -1.22
N ILE A 95 32.25 -2.89 -0.45
CA ILE A 95 33.38 -3.79 -0.19
C ILE A 95 33.92 -3.46 1.20
#